data_AF-A0A7T8HL31-F1
#
_entry.id   AF-A0A7T8HL31-F1
#
_cell.length_a   1.000
_cell.length_b   1.000
_cell.length_c   1.000
_cell.angle_alpha   90.00
_cell.angle_beta   90.00
_cell.angle_gamma   90.00
#
_symmetry.space_group_name_H-M   'P 1'
#
loop_
_entity.id
_entity.type
_entity.pdbx_description
1 polymer ?
#
loop_
_entity_poly.entity_id
_entity_poly.type
_entity_poly.pdbx_seq_one_letter_code
_entity_poly.pdbx_strand_id
1 'polypeptide(L)'
;MKYGINYLERNLSHVDGIQIGRTGRLELLDVASRLRQTKLKGRVMSMIDYADFNIQHSLELQSKVSSAIKKCVHSNWTQPDQLKAVEWCEQAFQNSHCIFLLDSGVPTEIHQGLFSGMLGTDFVNTLFNLAYFNVATAEVKDMYRHIS
;
A
#
# COMPACT_ATOMS: atom_id res chain seq x y z
N MET A 1 -5.62 10.34 8.39
CA MET A 1 -4.92 9.83 7.18
C MET A 1 -5.27 10.58 5.92
N LYS A 2 -6.54 10.61 5.47
CA LYS A 2 -6.97 11.23 4.20
C LYS A 2 -6.41 12.63 3.92
N TYR A 3 -6.42 13.50 4.92
CA TYR A 3 -5.90 14.88 4.79
C TYR A 3 -4.41 14.94 4.36
N GLY A 4 -3.58 14.00 4.82
CA GLY A 4 -2.16 13.94 4.49
C GLY A 4 -1.85 13.19 3.18
N ILE A 5 -2.78 12.37 2.68
CA ILE A 5 -2.55 11.51 1.50
C ILE A 5 -3.35 11.92 0.26
N ASN A 6 -4.36 12.79 0.36
CA ASN A 6 -5.26 13.13 -0.75
C ASN A 6 -4.53 13.50 -2.05
N TYR A 7 -3.44 14.28 -1.95
CA TYR A 7 -2.65 14.62 -3.14
C TYR A 7 -1.87 13.41 -3.65
N LEU A 8 -1.21 12.67 -2.76
CA LEU A 8 -0.43 11.49 -3.11
C LEU A 8 -1.31 10.41 -3.76
N GLU A 9 -2.49 10.16 -3.22
CA GLU A 9 -3.47 9.19 -3.73
C GLU A 9 -3.90 9.51 -5.16
N ARG A 10 -4.16 10.79 -5.47
CA ARG A 10 -4.52 11.23 -6.83
C ARG A 10 -3.39 11.01 -7.84
N ASN A 11 -2.14 11.13 -7.37
CA ASN A 11 -0.97 10.98 -8.21
C ASN A 11 -0.40 9.56 -8.22
N LEU A 12 -0.99 8.65 -7.43
CA LEU A 12 -0.48 7.28 -7.28
C LEU A 12 -0.56 6.49 -8.60
N SER A 13 -1.53 6.85 -9.45
CA SER A 13 -1.67 6.33 -10.81
C SER A 13 -0.47 6.60 -11.73
N HIS A 14 0.41 7.55 -11.38
CA HIS A 14 1.64 7.86 -12.12
C HIS A 14 2.82 6.96 -11.74
N VAL A 15 2.71 6.19 -10.66
CA VAL A 15 3.74 5.22 -10.27
C VAL A 15 3.61 3.98 -11.14
N ASP A 16 4.73 3.52 -11.70
CA ASP A 16 4.74 2.31 -12.51
C ASP A 16 4.28 1.09 -11.70
N GLY A 17 3.49 0.23 -12.33
CA GLY A 17 2.84 -0.91 -11.68
C GLY A 17 1.59 -0.58 -10.85
N ILE A 18 1.24 0.70 -10.64
CA ILE A 18 0.02 1.09 -9.91
C ILE A 18 -1.09 1.55 -10.87
N GLN A 19 -2.29 0.97 -10.69
CA GLN A 19 -3.47 1.26 -11.52
C GLN A 19 -4.59 1.99 -10.75
N ILE A 20 -4.44 2.20 -9.45
CA ILE A 20 -5.47 2.84 -8.62
C ILE A 20 -5.77 4.26 -9.12
N GLY A 21 -7.05 4.63 -9.12
CA GLY A 21 -7.50 5.97 -9.50
C GLY A 21 -7.53 6.26 -11.01
N ARG A 22 -7.15 5.30 -11.87
CA ARG A 22 -7.31 5.44 -13.32
C ARG A 22 -8.76 5.20 -13.72
N THR A 23 -9.32 6.07 -14.56
CA THR A 23 -10.70 5.98 -15.03
C THR A 23 -10.82 6.29 -16.52
N GLY A 24 -11.90 5.84 -17.15
CA GLY A 24 -12.24 6.17 -18.53
C GLY A 24 -11.17 5.70 -19.52
N ARG A 25 -10.59 6.65 -20.29
CA ARG A 25 -9.60 6.32 -21.33
C ARG A 25 -8.34 5.64 -20.77
N LEU A 26 -7.89 6.03 -19.58
CA LEU A 26 -6.66 5.47 -18.99
C LEU A 26 -6.85 3.99 -18.62
N GLU A 27 -8.01 3.65 -18.07
CA GLU A 27 -8.38 2.26 -17.75
C GLU A 27 -8.44 1.40 -19.02
N LEU A 28 -9.05 1.91 -20.10
CA LEU A 28 -9.10 1.21 -21.38
C LEU A 28 -7.70 0.98 -21.97
N LEU A 29 -6.80 1.96 -21.84
CA LEU A 29 -5.40 1.82 -22.28
C LEU A 29 -4.66 0.74 -21.48
N ASP A 30 -4.93 0.61 -20.17
CA ASP A 30 -4.35 -0.45 -19.34
C ASP A 30 -4.85 -1.84 -19.72
N VAL A 31 -6.15 -1.97 -19.98
CA VAL A 31 -6.72 -3.22 -20.51
C VAL A 31 -6.08 -3.57 -21.85
N ALA A 32 -6.00 -2.61 -22.78
CA ALA A 32 -5.39 -2.82 -24.08
C ALA A 32 -3.90 -3.18 -23.98
N SER A 33 -3.16 -2.54 -23.06
CA SER A 33 -1.75 -2.84 -22.76
C SER A 33 -1.58 -4.26 -22.26
N ARG A 34 -2.38 -4.69 -21.27
CA ARG A 34 -2.37 -6.07 -20.74
C ARG A 34 -2.71 -7.10 -21.82
N LEU A 35 -3.73 -6.85 -22.63
CA LEU A 35 -4.10 -7.70 -23.78
C LEU A 35 -3.02 -7.76 -24.86
N ARG A 36 -2.17 -6.74 -24.97
CA ARG A 36 -1.00 -6.79 -25.86
C ARG A 36 0.08 -7.69 -25.27
N GLN A 37 0.33 -7.58 -23.95
CA GLN A 37 1.34 -8.39 -23.28
C GLN A 37 1.01 -9.89 -23.32
N THR A 38 -0.26 -10.26 -23.22
CA THR A 38 -0.70 -11.68 -23.32
C THR A 38 -0.39 -12.33 -24.65
N LYS A 39 -0.19 -11.53 -25.72
CA LYS A 39 0.10 -12.02 -27.07
C LYS A 39 1.59 -12.25 -27.33
N LEU A 40 2.47 -11.81 -26.41
CA LEU A 40 3.91 -11.92 -26.58
C LEU A 40 4.39 -13.33 -26.24
N LYS A 41 5.02 -14.01 -27.21
CA LYS A 41 5.62 -15.33 -27.02
C LYS A 41 6.75 -15.26 -25.97
N GLY A 42 6.80 -16.24 -25.08
CA GLY A 42 7.84 -16.34 -24.03
C GLY A 42 7.55 -15.53 -22.77
N ARG A 43 6.37 -14.93 -22.63
CA ARG A 43 5.91 -14.33 -21.37
C ARG A 43 4.86 -15.21 -20.70
N VAL A 44 4.94 -15.29 -19.38
CA VAL A 44 3.89 -15.87 -18.52
C VAL A 44 3.30 -14.72 -17.71
N MET A 45 1.98 -14.64 -17.65
CA MET A 45 1.29 -13.72 -16.75
C MET A 45 0.68 -14.51 -15.61
N SER A 46 0.71 -13.93 -14.42
CA SER A 46 0.15 -14.53 -13.22
C SER A 46 -0.68 -13.48 -12.50
N MET A 47 -1.79 -13.92 -11.93
CA MET A 47 -2.59 -13.12 -11.00
C MET A 47 -2.44 -13.78 -9.63
N ILE A 48 -2.02 -12.99 -8.66
CA ILE A 48 -1.83 -13.45 -7.29
C ILE A 48 -2.86 -12.73 -6.46
N ASP A 49 -3.66 -13.50 -5.74
CA ASP A 49 -4.59 -12.99 -4.74
C ASP A 49 -4.10 -13.44 -3.37
N TYR A 50 -4.11 -12.53 -2.41
CA TYR A 50 -3.56 -12.77 -1.08
C TYR A 50 -4.69 -13.11 -0.11
N ALA A 51 -4.62 -14.27 0.52
CA ALA A 51 -5.53 -14.61 1.60
C ALA A 51 -5.30 -13.68 2.79
N ASP A 52 -6.37 -13.06 3.27
CA ASP A 52 -6.38 -12.18 4.45
C ASP A 52 -5.30 -11.08 4.43
N PHE A 53 -5.03 -10.49 3.26
CA PHE A 53 -3.95 -9.52 3.05
C PHE A 53 -3.80 -8.48 4.18
N ASN A 54 -4.94 -7.89 4.58
CA ASN A 54 -4.99 -6.84 5.57
C ASN A 54 -4.52 -7.28 6.96
N ILE A 55 -4.77 -8.52 7.40
CA ILE A 55 -4.39 -8.96 8.74
C ILE A 55 -2.89 -9.27 8.83
N GLN A 56 -2.21 -9.43 7.71
CA GLN A 56 -0.80 -9.81 7.68
C GLN A 56 0.16 -8.64 7.89
N HIS A 57 -0.30 -7.39 7.76
CA HIS A 57 0.56 -6.22 7.88
C HIS A 57 0.96 -5.95 9.34
N SER A 58 2.27 -6.00 9.64
CA SER A 58 2.77 -5.56 10.95
C SER A 58 2.61 -4.04 11.13
N LEU A 59 2.45 -3.60 12.38
CA LEU A 59 2.40 -2.17 12.71
C LEU A 59 3.69 -1.44 12.34
N GLU A 60 4.83 -2.13 12.41
CA GLU A 60 6.12 -1.59 11.98
C GLU A 60 6.11 -1.24 10.49
N LEU A 61 5.57 -2.12 9.63
CA LEU A 61 5.45 -1.86 8.20
C LEU A 61 4.51 -0.69 7.92
N GLN A 62 3.39 -0.60 8.65
CA GLN A 62 2.46 0.53 8.54
C GLN A 62 3.12 1.85 8.94
N SER A 63 3.90 1.86 10.02
CA SER A 63 4.68 3.02 10.45
C SER A 63 5.74 3.42 9.40
N LYS A 64 6.41 2.47 8.75
CA LYS A 64 7.34 2.74 7.64
C LYS A 64 6.67 3.44 6.46
N VAL A 65 5.44 3.06 6.11
CA VAL A 65 4.64 3.76 5.09
C VAL A 65 4.33 5.19 5.52
N SER A 66 3.89 5.40 6.77
CA SER A 66 3.66 6.74 7.30
C SER A 66 4.93 7.61 7.30
N SER A 67 6.07 7.02 7.64
CA SER A 67 7.38 7.70 7.61
C SER A 67 7.78 8.10 6.19
N ALA A 68 7.53 7.25 5.19
CA ALA A 68 7.75 7.57 3.78
C ALA A 68 6.83 8.72 3.31
N ILE A 69 5.55 8.67 3.66
CA ILE A 69 4.58 9.75 3.38
C ILE A 69 5.07 11.05 4.03
N LYS A 70 5.52 11.01 5.30
CA LYS A 70 6.05 12.16 6.03
C LYS A 70 7.21 12.81 5.29
N LYS A 71 8.16 12.01 4.79
CA LYS A 71 9.28 12.49 3.97
C LYS A 71 8.78 13.16 2.69
N CYS A 72 7.84 12.52 1.97
CA CYS A 72 7.26 13.10 0.75
C CYS A 72 6.55 14.43 1.03
N VAL A 73 5.80 14.51 2.14
CA VAL A 73 5.10 15.73 2.55
C VAL A 73 6.08 16.82 2.90
N HIS A 74 7.09 16.51 3.70
CA HIS A 74 8.12 17.46 4.10
C HIS A 74 8.93 18.00 2.91
N SER A 75 9.19 17.17 1.89
CA SER A 75 9.97 17.58 0.71
C SER A 75 9.16 18.40 -0.30
N ASN A 76 7.83 18.24 -0.36
CA ASN A 76 7.01 18.84 -1.43
C ASN A 76 5.97 19.85 -0.94
N TRP A 77 5.66 19.89 0.37
CA TRP A 77 4.62 20.75 0.93
C TRP A 77 5.08 21.50 2.18
N THR A 78 4.71 22.77 2.21
CA THR A 78 5.04 23.71 3.29
C THR A 78 3.92 23.87 4.32
N GLN A 79 2.83 23.09 4.24
CA GLN A 79 1.70 23.22 5.17
C GLN A 79 1.96 22.44 6.48
N PRO A 80 2.19 23.12 7.62
CA PRO A 80 2.57 22.45 8.87
C PRO A 80 1.50 21.49 9.39
N ASP A 81 0.23 21.75 9.11
CA ASP A 81 -0.88 20.93 9.59
C ASP A 81 -0.98 19.57 8.89
N GLN A 82 -0.58 19.49 7.61
CA GLN A 82 -0.49 18.21 6.90
C GLN A 82 0.60 17.33 7.50
N LEU A 83 1.75 17.92 7.83
CA LEU A 83 2.85 17.21 8.48
C LEU A 83 2.42 16.66 9.85
N LYS A 84 1.82 17.50 10.69
CA LYS A 84 1.26 17.08 11.99
C LYS A 84 0.22 15.98 11.85
N ALA A 85 -0.65 16.07 10.84
CA ALA A 85 -1.66 15.04 10.59
C ALA A 85 -1.03 13.69 10.22
N VAL A 86 0.08 13.68 9.47
CA VAL A 86 0.80 12.46 9.12
C VAL A 86 1.55 11.90 10.32
N GLU A 87 2.21 12.74 11.12
CA GLU A 87 2.87 12.34 12.38
C GLU A 87 1.87 11.72 13.35
N TRP A 88 0.69 12.31 13.49
CA TRP A 88 -0.36 11.74 14.31
C TRP A 88 -0.82 10.36 13.79
N CYS A 89 -0.93 10.18 12.47
CA CYS A 89 -1.25 8.87 11.90
C CYS A 89 -0.16 7.83 12.17
N GLU A 90 1.12 8.21 12.07
CA GLU A 90 2.26 7.34 12.37
C GLU A 90 2.20 6.84 13.82
N GLN A 91 1.94 7.75 14.77
CA GLN A 91 1.78 7.41 16.19
C GLN A 91 0.54 6.57 16.47
N ALA A 92 -0.57 6.85 15.78
CA ALA A 92 -1.82 6.11 15.95
C ALA A 92 -1.66 4.63 15.57
N PHE A 93 -0.91 4.32 14.50
CA PHE A 93 -0.63 2.94 14.12
C PHE A 93 0.15 2.18 15.19
N GLN A 94 1.10 2.83 15.87
CA GLN A 94 1.90 2.19 16.90
C GLN A 94 1.14 1.98 18.23
N ASN A 95 0.03 2.69 18.44
CA ASN A 95 -0.73 2.68 19.71
C ASN A 95 -2.20 2.30 19.48
N SER A 96 -2.47 1.49 18.46
CA SER A 96 -3.83 1.15 18.03
C SER A 96 -4.54 0.22 19.02
N HIS A 97 -5.76 0.58 19.39
CA HIS A 97 -6.66 -0.24 20.20
C HIS A 97 -8.00 -0.38 19.49
N CYS A 98 -8.65 -1.53 19.59
CA CYS A 98 -9.97 -1.78 19.01
C CYS A 98 -10.89 -2.42 20.05
N ILE A 99 -12.18 -2.09 19.97
CA ILE A 99 -13.21 -2.81 20.72
C ILE A 99 -13.86 -3.79 19.75
N PHE A 100 -13.69 -5.09 20.00
CA PHE A 100 -14.35 -6.12 19.23
C PHE A 100 -15.74 -6.39 19.82
N LEU A 101 -16.75 -6.50 18.98
CA LEU A 101 -18.14 -6.74 19.41
C LEU A 101 -18.31 -8.03 20.21
N LEU A 102 -17.43 -9.00 19.99
CA LEU A 102 -17.42 -10.29 20.69
C LEU A 102 -16.71 -10.22 22.06
N ASP A 103 -15.91 -9.17 22.30
CA ASP A 103 -15.04 -9.07 23.47
C ASP A 103 -15.57 -8.07 24.49
N SER A 104 -16.73 -8.34 25.10
CA SER A 104 -17.26 -7.66 26.31
C SER A 104 -17.25 -6.10 26.35
N GLY A 105 -16.96 -5.43 25.24
CA GLY A 105 -16.72 -3.98 25.18
C GLY A 105 -15.32 -3.53 25.64
N VAL A 106 -14.36 -4.42 25.89
CA VAL A 106 -13.03 -4.06 26.39
C VAL A 106 -12.10 -3.67 25.23
N PRO A 107 -11.43 -2.51 25.28
CA PRO A 107 -10.41 -2.16 24.30
C PRO A 107 -9.26 -3.17 24.34
N THR A 108 -8.96 -3.76 23.18
CA THR A 108 -7.86 -4.68 22.99
C THR A 108 -6.76 -3.98 22.20
N GLU A 109 -5.53 -4.07 22.68
CA GLU A 109 -4.35 -3.60 21.96
C GLU A 109 -4.17 -4.42 20.68
N ILE A 110 -3.92 -3.72 19.57
CA ILE A 110 -3.69 -4.34 18.28
C ILE A 110 -2.20 -4.45 18.06
N HIS A 111 -1.72 -5.64 17.71
CA HIS A 111 -0.30 -5.86 17.41
C HIS A 111 -0.03 -6.07 15.91
N GLN A 112 -1.08 -6.33 15.13
CA GLN A 112 -0.97 -6.62 13.70
C GLN A 112 -2.30 -6.35 13.01
N GLY A 113 -2.22 -6.10 11.71
CA GLY A 113 -3.35 -5.93 10.81
C GLY A 113 -3.63 -4.48 10.49
N LEU A 114 -4.16 -4.25 9.30
CA LEU A 114 -4.69 -2.99 8.83
C LEU A 114 -6.20 -3.10 8.77
N PHE A 115 -6.92 -2.28 9.52
CA PHE A 115 -8.39 -2.32 9.50
C PHE A 115 -8.94 -1.92 8.13
N SER A 116 -9.78 -2.80 7.57
CA SER A 116 -10.54 -2.53 6.36
C SER A 116 -11.51 -1.36 6.59
N GLY A 117 -11.70 -0.52 5.57
CA GLY A 117 -12.67 0.59 5.62
C GLY A 117 -12.15 1.87 6.27
N MET A 118 -10.88 1.92 6.72
CA MET A 118 -10.24 3.18 7.07
C MET A 118 -9.98 4.01 5.80
N LEU A 119 -10.10 5.33 5.92
CA LEU A 119 -9.77 6.22 4.82
C LEU A 119 -8.26 6.13 4.49
N GLY A 120 -7.94 5.62 3.31
CA GLY A 120 -6.57 5.40 2.85
C GLY A 120 -6.11 3.94 2.90
N THR A 121 -6.95 3.00 3.31
CA THR A 121 -6.61 1.56 3.29
C THR A 121 -6.20 1.10 1.90
N ASP A 122 -6.92 1.49 0.85
CA ASP A 122 -6.60 1.09 -0.53
C ASP A 122 -5.23 1.63 -0.98
N PHE A 123 -4.92 2.87 -0.59
CA PHE A 123 -3.63 3.49 -0.86
C PHE A 123 -2.49 2.71 -0.19
N VAL A 124 -2.62 2.42 1.11
CA VAL A 124 -1.62 1.68 1.88
C VAL A 124 -1.48 0.24 1.35
N ASN A 125 -2.59 -0.44 1.06
CA ASN A 125 -2.59 -1.79 0.51
C ASN A 125 -1.91 -1.86 -0.86
N THR A 126 -2.12 -0.85 -1.71
CA THR A 126 -1.46 -0.77 -3.02
C THR A 126 0.05 -0.64 -2.86
N LEU A 127 0.51 0.20 -1.91
CA LEU A 127 1.93 0.34 -1.61
C LEU A 127 2.53 -0.95 -1.05
N PHE A 128 1.83 -1.65 -0.16
CA PHE A 128 2.28 -2.93 0.37
C PHE A 128 2.35 -4.01 -0.71
N ASN A 129 1.35 -4.11 -1.58
CA ASN A 129 1.37 -5.06 -2.69
C ASN A 129 2.60 -4.85 -3.59
N LEU A 130 2.88 -3.60 -3.95
CA LEU A 130 4.05 -3.27 -4.75
C LEU A 130 5.36 -3.59 -4.01
N ALA A 131 5.45 -3.23 -2.72
CA ALA A 131 6.63 -3.49 -1.91
C ALA A 131 6.91 -4.99 -1.75
N TYR A 132 5.90 -5.79 -1.39
CA TYR A 132 6.02 -7.23 -1.25
C TYR A 132 6.42 -7.90 -2.57
N PHE A 133 5.80 -7.50 -3.68
CA PHE A 133 6.16 -8.03 -4.99
C PHE A 133 7.61 -7.70 -5.36
N ASN A 134 8.07 -6.49 -5.08
CA ASN A 134 9.45 -6.08 -5.35
C ASN A 134 10.47 -6.86 -4.52
N VAL A 135 10.18 -7.06 -3.22
CA VAL A 135 11.04 -7.85 -2.32
C VAL A 135 11.09 -9.30 -2.78
N ALA A 136 9.95 -9.95 -3.00
CA ALA A 136 9.89 -11.33 -3.48
C ALA A 136 10.61 -11.51 -4.83
N THR A 137 10.46 -10.54 -5.75
CA THR A 137 11.16 -10.56 -7.04
C THR A 137 12.68 -10.44 -6.87
N ALA A 138 13.15 -9.61 -5.93
CA ALA A 138 14.57 -9.47 -5.65
C ALA A 138 15.15 -10.77 -5.06
N GLU A 139 14.47 -11.37 -4.08
CA GLU A 139 14.89 -12.63 -3.46
C GLU A 139 14.98 -13.77 -4.49
N VAL A 140 13.96 -13.91 -5.35
CA VAL A 140 13.98 -14.93 -6.41
C VAL A 140 15.14 -14.72 -7.37
N LYS A 141 15.41 -13.47 -7.78
CA LYS A 141 16.56 -13.15 -8.66
C LYS A 141 17.89 -13.51 -8.01
N ASP A 142 18.06 -13.21 -6.74
CA ASP A 142 19.29 -13.53 -6.01
C ASP A 142 19.48 -15.04 -5.84
N MET A 143 18.40 -15.79 -5.59
CA MET A 143 18.46 -17.27 -5.59
C MET A 143 19.00 -17.82 -6.92
N TYR A 144 18.50 -17.32 -8.06
CA TYR A 144 18.96 -17.80 -9.37
C TYR A 144 20.42 -17.42 -9.68
N ARG A 145 20.91 -16.26 -9.20
CA ARG A 145 22.31 -15.86 -9.36
C ARG A 145 23.30 -16.80 -8.67
N HIS A 146 22.87 -17.46 -7.60
CA HIS A 146 23.71 -18.40 -6.85
C HIS A 146 23.64 -19.84 -7.39
N ILE A 147 22.73 -20.11 -8.33
CA ILE A 147 22.53 -21.43 -8.94
C ILE A 147 23.14 -21.48 -10.36
N SER A 148 23.36 -20.32 -11.00
CA SER A 148 24.03 -20.17 -12.30
C SER A 148 25.53 -19.97 -12.18
#